data_AF-A0A285T7I2-F1
#
_entry.id   AF-A0A285T7I2-F1
#
_cell.length_a   1.000
_cell.length_b   1.000
_cell.length_c   1.000
_cell.angle_alpha   90.00
_cell.angle_beta   90.00
_cell.angle_gamma   90.00
#
_symmetry.space_group_name_H-M   'P 1'
#
loop_
_entity.id
_entity.type
_entity.pdbx_description
1 polymer ?
#
loop_
_entity_poly.entity_id
_entity_poly.type
_entity_poly.pdbx_seq_one_letter_code
_entity_poly.pdbx_strand_id
1 'polypeptide(L)' 'MTFELEMENALMGDILAGTEATTAATAWLKAHPETIEPWLEGVTTLEGAPGAAAVKAALGL' A
#
# COMPACT_ATOMS: atom_id res chain seq x y z
N MET A 1 -0.64 -9.47 -8.75
CA MET A 1 -1.32 -8.25 -8.26
C MET A 1 -2.80 -8.35 -8.58
N THR A 2 -3.67 -8.34 -7.57
CA THR A 2 -5.13 -8.27 -7.73
C THR A 2 -5.61 -7.00 -7.06
N PHE A 3 -6.32 -6.15 -7.80
CA PHE A 3 -7.03 -5.00 -7.26
C PHE A 3 -8.46 -5.44 -6.95
N GLU A 4 -8.84 -5.46 -5.67
CA GLU A 4 -10.14 -5.93 -5.23
C GLU A 4 -11.12 -4.77 -5.04
N LEU A 5 -12.39 -4.99 -5.39
CA LEU A 5 -13.46 -4.00 -5.21
C LEU A 5 -13.65 -3.63 -3.73
N GLU A 6 -13.39 -4.56 -2.80
CA GLU A 6 -13.46 -4.28 -1.36
C GLU A 6 -12.40 -3.26 -0.93
N MET A 7 -11.17 -3.37 -1.46
CA MET A 7 -10.13 -2.38 -1.26
C MET A 7 -10.53 -1.01 -1.83
N GLU A 8 -11.05 -0.97 -3.06
CA GLU A 8 -11.49 0.28 -3.69
C GLU A 8 -12.58 0.97 -2.86
N ASN A 9 -13.60 0.22 -2.44
CA ASN A 9 -14.69 0.74 -1.65
C ASN A 9 -14.23 1.29 -0.29
N ALA A 10 -13.29 0.60 0.37
CA ALA A 10 -12.71 1.09 1.63
C ALA A 10 -11.96 2.40 1.44
N LEU A 11 -11.06 2.47 0.45
CA LEU A 11 -10.27 3.67 0.15
C LEU A 11 -11.16 4.84 -0.28
N MET A 12 -12.11 4.59 -1.18
CA MET A 12 -13.04 5.62 -1.65
C MET A 12 -13.98 6.09 -0.53
N GLY A 13 -14.39 5.20 0.38
CA GLY A 13 -15.16 5.56 1.56
C GLY A 13 -14.44 6.59 2.44
N ASP A 14 -13.18 6.33 2.75
CA ASP A 14 -12.35 7.24 3.56
C ASP A 14 -12.12 8.59 2.85
N ILE A 15 -11.87 8.56 1.54
CA ILE A 15 -11.66 9.76 0.73
C ILE A 15 -12.93 10.61 0.67
N LEU A 16 -14.08 10.00 0.40
CA LEU A 16 -15.36 10.69 0.35
C LEU A 16 -15.80 11.22 1.73
N ALA A 17 -15.31 10.61 2.82
CA ALA A 17 -15.48 11.11 4.19
C ALA A 17 -14.54 12.30 4.53
N GLY A 18 -13.65 12.70 3.62
CA GLY A 18 -12.78 13.86 3.74
C GLY A 18 -11.32 13.56 4.08
N THR A 19 -10.90 12.29 4.03
CA THR A 19 -9.48 11.92 4.21
C THR A 19 -8.72 12.18 2.91
N GLU A 20 -7.52 12.75 3.01
CA GLU A 20 -6.62 12.87 1.86
C GLU A 20 -6.27 11.50 1.28
N ALA A 21 -6.29 11.37 -0.04
CA ALA A 21 -6.11 10.08 -0.72
C ALA A 21 -4.82 9.35 -0.32
N THR A 22 -3.71 10.09 -0.19
CA THR A 22 -2.42 9.52 0.25
C THR A 22 -2.49 9.01 1.69
N THR A 23 -3.23 9.68 2.57
CA THR A 23 -3.42 9.26 3.96
C THR A 23 -4.28 8.00 4.04
N ALA A 24 -5.39 7.95 3.29
CA ALA A 24 -6.25 6.77 3.21
C ALA A 24 -5.48 5.56 2.66
N ALA A 25 -4.75 5.73 1.56
CA ALA A 25 -3.92 4.68 0.97
C ALA A 25 -2.83 4.20 1.93
N THR A 26 -2.13 5.13 2.60
CA THR A 26 -1.09 4.78 3.58
C THR A 26 -1.67 4.01 4.76
N ALA A 27 -2.82 4.42 5.28
CA ALA A 27 -3.49 3.73 6.38
C ALA A 27 -3.93 2.33 5.98
N TRP A 28 -4.52 2.19 4.79
CA TRP A 28 -4.94 0.90 4.25
C TRP A 28 -3.76 -0.06 4.05
N LEU A 29 -2.66 0.41 3.46
CA LEU A 29 -1.44 -0.41 3.27
C LEU A 29 -0.84 -0.90 4.59
N LYS A 30 -0.95 -0.11 5.67
CA LYS A 30 -0.52 -0.55 7.01
C LYS A 30 -1.46 -1.60 7.62
N ALA A 31 -2.75 -1.53 7.31
CA ALA A 31 -3.74 -2.50 7.76
C ALA A 31 -3.68 -3.82 6.97
N HIS A 32 -3.16 -3.78 5.73
CA HIS A 32 -3.05 -4.90 4.81
C HIS A 32 -1.61 -5.15 4.34
N PRO A 33 -0.64 -5.35 5.26
CA PRO A 33 0.79 -5.48 4.92
C PRO A 33 1.10 -6.68 4.02
N GLU A 34 0.24 -7.70 4.01
CA GLU A 34 0.34 -8.90 3.17
C GLU A 34 0.23 -8.59 1.67
N THR A 35 -0.39 -7.46 1.30
CA THR A 35 -0.59 -7.07 -0.11
C THR A 35 0.68 -6.50 -0.74
N ILE A 36 1.60 -5.99 0.09
CA ILE A 36 2.84 -5.34 -0.35
C ILE A 36 3.78 -6.34 -1.03
N GLU A 37 3.92 -7.54 -0.47
CA GLU A 37 4.81 -8.59 -0.99
C GLU A 37 4.49 -8.99 -2.44
N PRO A 38 3.25 -9.42 -2.79
CA PRO A 38 2.91 -9.82 -4.15
C PRO A 38 2.85 -8.65 -5.15
N TRP A 39 2.76 -7.41 -4.68
CA TRP A 39 2.82 -6.24 -5.57
C TRP A 39 4.25 -5.84 -5.93
N LEU A 40 5.20 -6.10 -5.03
CA LEU A 40 6.60 -5.72 -5.18
C LEU A 40 7.52 -6.92 -5.48
N GLU A 41 6.94 -8.05 -5.86
CA GLU A 41 7.71 -9.21 -6.33
C GLU A 41 8.56 -8.81 -7.54
N GLY A 42 9.88 -8.99 -7.43
CA GLY A 42 10.84 -8.60 -8.47
C GLY A 42 11.09 -7.09 -8.60
N VAL A 43 10.47 -6.25 -7.75
CA VAL A 43 10.68 -4.80 -7.75
C VAL A 43 11.86 -4.44 -6.85
N THR A 44 12.75 -3.59 -7.36
CA THR A 44 13.89 -3.04 -6.60
C THR A 44 13.74 -1.54 -6.38
N THR A 45 14.43 -1.03 -5.36
CA THR A 45 14.63 0.42 -5.21
C THR A 45 15.53 0.96 -6.34
N LEU A 46 15.67 2.28 -6.43
CA LEU A 46 16.54 2.93 -7.41
C LEU A 46 18.02 2.51 -7.24
N GLU A 47 18.40 2.14 -6.02
CA GLU A 47 19.73 1.66 -5.64
C GLU A 47 19.87 0.13 -5.77
N GLY A 48 18.82 -0.58 -6.21
CA GLY A 48 18.84 -2.03 -6.42
C GLY A 48 18.53 -2.88 -5.18
N ALA A 49 18.08 -2.27 -4.08
CA ALA A 49 17.68 -3.01 -2.88
C ALA A 49 16.27 -3.63 -3.06
N PRO A 50 15.87 -4.65 -2.26
CA PRO A 50 14.54 -5.23 -2.35
C PRO A 50 13.42 -4.20 -2.05
N GLY A 51 12.51 -4.00 -3.00
CA GLY A 51 11.46 -2.98 -2.91
C GLY A 51 10.49 -3.22 -1.75
N ALA A 52 10.06 -4.47 -1.53
CA ALA A 52 9.15 -4.82 -0.45
C ALA A 52 9.69 -4.45 0.95
N ALA A 53 10.98 -4.69 1.18
CA ALA A 53 11.62 -4.34 2.46
C ALA A 53 11.66 -2.81 2.66
N ALA A 54 11.98 -2.05 1.60
CA ALA A 54 12.02 -0.60 1.66
C ALA A 54 10.63 0.01 1.92
N VAL A 55 9.58 -0.49 1.26
CA VAL A 55 8.21 -0.01 1.45
C VAL A 55 7.68 -0.32 2.85
N LYS A 56 7.91 -1.54 3.36
CA LYS A 56 7.52 -1.89 4.74
C LYS A 56 8.19 -0.98 5.76
N ALA A 57 9.48 -0.72 5.61
CA ALA A 57 10.20 0.22 6.46
C ALA A 57 9.62 1.65 6.39
N ALA A 58 9.28 2.13 5.20
CA ALA A 58 8.66 3.45 5.03
C ALA A 58 7.26 3.55 5.66
N LEU A 59 6.52 2.44 5.70
CA LEU A 59 5.20 2.35 6.33
C LEU A 59 5.29 2.09 7.85
N GLY A 60 6.46 1.74 8.38
CA GLY A 60 6.68 1.39 9.79
C GLY A 60 6.17 -0.01 10.15
N LEU A 61 6.29 -0.95 9.22
CA LEU A 61 5.88 -2.36 9.33
C LEU A 61 7.08 -3.29 9.55
#